data_AF-A0A090IUK5-F1
#
_entry.id   AF-A0A090IUK5-F1
#
_cell.length_a   1.000
_cell.length_b   1.000
_cell.length_c   1.000
_cell.angle_alpha   90.00
_cell.angle_beta   90.00
_cell.angle_gamma   90.00
#
_symmetry.space_group_name_H-M   'P 1'
#
loop_
_entity.id
_entity.type
_entity.pdbx_description
1 polymer ?
#
loop_
_entity_poly.entity_id
_entity_poly.type
_entity_poly.pdbx_seq_one_letter_code
_entity_poly.pdbx_strand_id
1 'polypeptide(L)'
;MDERIQKLIDSAKTKFGLGDYYLETHGFFRNVNIFNETIYTFYMEWFPKHVAKPDDDSNPEGTAVIEFNLHAGKFERTIFVMGKTYAKDGIAFPNMDFNDIIKWIEEETGLIYGKQFQLRRQQEREFYFEGCIDGIAVSPGAFIEVNLDQDGKLTLFSVTGPFPSKNMVIEETYHLSLEKIEHLAKEQLKLIEYPSDEQKKIIPVYGVEEIFVTNDGRSTIPYELDDSPYVRIDEIIVWDEPMNEPFERKEIRWFEDITAEQAFSNEPSPDSFPITKEEQDRCVQSVKDFLRQVYPNDTGKWLLKTLKRNKGYIHATVRANYRDDGVFQRKLEIIIDANRFQAVNYLDNEMMLRIFDQFQAPDEVTVTKEEAFEKIKEWFELKPVYIYDFDQKQYVLCGKIDCQYGVNAASGEVILLDELI
;
A
#
# COMPACT_ATOMS: atom_id res chain seq x y z
N MET A 1 17.44 -31.35 1.42
CA MET A 1 17.03 -30.00 1.85
C MET A 1 18.30 -29.28 2.26
N ASP A 2 18.45 -28.00 1.89
CA ASP A 2 19.59 -27.17 2.30
C ASP A 2 19.66 -27.07 3.84
N GLU A 3 20.85 -27.17 4.44
CA GLU A 3 21.01 -27.13 5.90
C GLU A 3 20.52 -25.81 6.53
N ARG A 4 20.65 -24.69 5.80
CA ARG A 4 20.19 -23.37 6.25
C ARG A 4 18.66 -23.32 6.28
N ILE A 5 18.00 -23.92 5.28
CA ILE A 5 16.55 -24.07 5.24
C ILE A 5 16.06 -24.91 6.41
N GLN A 6 16.70 -26.06 6.64
CA GLN A 6 16.32 -26.94 7.76
C GLN A 6 16.43 -26.22 9.11
N LYS A 7 17.50 -25.43 9.32
CA LYS A 7 17.68 -24.64 10.53
C LYS A 7 16.56 -23.61 10.74
N LEU A 8 16.10 -22.94 9.67
CA LEU A 8 14.98 -21.99 9.76
C LEU A 8 13.67 -22.71 10.08
N ILE A 9 13.41 -23.84 9.43
CA ILE A 9 12.23 -24.70 9.69
C ILE A 9 12.19 -25.16 11.14
N ASP A 10 13.31 -25.67 11.66
CA ASP A 10 13.41 -26.14 13.04
C ASP A 10 13.24 -24.99 14.03
N SER A 11 13.84 -23.83 13.74
CA SER A 11 13.67 -22.62 14.55
C SER A 11 12.22 -22.16 14.60
N ALA A 12 11.51 -22.14 13.46
CA ALA A 12 10.09 -21.77 13.41
C ALA A 12 9.25 -22.77 14.20
N LYS A 13 9.51 -24.07 14.01
CA LYS A 13 8.79 -25.14 14.72
C LYS A 13 8.90 -25.02 16.22
N THR A 14 10.11 -24.77 16.74
CA THR A 14 10.34 -24.60 18.18
C THR A 14 9.70 -23.29 18.67
N LYS A 15 9.92 -22.18 17.99
CA LYS A 15 9.45 -20.85 18.43
C LYS A 15 7.93 -20.75 18.50
N PHE A 16 7.24 -21.28 17.50
CA PHE A 16 5.78 -21.17 17.39
C PHE A 16 5.04 -22.41 17.86
N GLY A 17 5.70 -23.34 18.56
CA GLY A 17 5.03 -24.48 19.21
C GLY A 17 4.39 -25.47 18.23
N LEU A 18 4.98 -25.66 17.04
CA LEU A 18 4.36 -26.42 15.92
C LEU A 18 4.55 -27.94 16.05
N GLY A 19 4.59 -28.47 17.29
CA GLY A 19 4.79 -29.90 17.56
C GLY A 19 3.69 -30.81 16.99
N ASP A 20 2.45 -30.31 16.95
CA ASP A 20 1.27 -30.98 16.41
C ASP A 20 0.99 -30.65 14.94
N TYR A 21 1.96 -30.04 14.26
CA TYR A 21 1.90 -29.67 12.85
C TYR A 21 2.90 -30.47 12.01
N TYR A 22 2.66 -30.53 10.71
CA TYR A 22 3.65 -30.94 9.72
C TYR A 22 3.84 -29.81 8.69
N LEU A 23 5.06 -29.68 8.17
CA LEU A 23 5.37 -28.71 7.13
C LEU A 23 4.80 -29.25 5.81
N GLU A 24 3.87 -28.51 5.21
CA GLU A 24 3.28 -28.86 3.92
C GLU A 24 4.16 -28.33 2.78
N THR A 25 4.44 -27.04 2.79
CA THR A 25 5.24 -26.39 1.76
C THR A 25 6.11 -25.28 2.33
N HIS A 26 7.15 -24.94 1.58
CA HIS A 26 8.05 -23.84 1.87
C HIS A 26 8.67 -23.33 0.57
N GLY A 27 9.13 -22.10 0.60
CA GLY A 27 9.81 -21.50 -0.55
C GLY A 27 10.32 -20.12 -0.23
N PHE A 28 10.81 -19.45 -1.28
CA PHE A 28 11.27 -18.08 -1.18
C PHE A 28 10.44 -17.20 -2.10
N PHE A 29 10.20 -15.98 -1.67
CA PHE A 29 9.83 -14.88 -2.56
C PHE A 29 10.76 -13.71 -2.32
N ARG A 30 10.80 -12.79 -3.29
CA ARG A 30 11.46 -11.49 -3.13
C ARG A 30 10.56 -10.35 -3.54
N ASN A 31 10.84 -9.21 -2.97
CA ASN A 31 10.27 -7.92 -3.33
C ASN A 31 11.33 -6.83 -3.20
N VAL A 32 11.05 -5.68 -3.79
CA VAL A 32 11.87 -4.47 -3.61
C VAL A 32 11.12 -3.55 -2.67
N ASN A 33 11.80 -3.09 -1.61
CA ASN A 33 11.20 -2.15 -0.67
C ASN A 33 11.26 -0.70 -1.19
N ILE A 34 10.72 0.23 -0.41
CA ILE A 34 10.68 1.66 -0.76
C ILE A 34 12.07 2.29 -0.88
N PHE A 35 13.09 1.68 -0.28
CA PHE A 35 14.49 2.11 -0.34
C PHE A 35 15.24 1.50 -1.54
N ASN A 36 14.51 0.81 -2.43
CA ASN A 36 15.05 0.09 -3.58
C ASN A 36 15.99 -1.08 -3.21
N GLU A 37 15.79 -1.67 -2.04
CA GLU A 37 16.54 -2.83 -1.55
C GLU A 37 15.78 -4.12 -1.86
N THR A 38 16.52 -5.18 -2.20
CA THR A 38 15.93 -6.51 -2.40
C THR A 38 15.75 -7.20 -1.06
N ILE A 39 14.51 -7.57 -0.76
CA ILE A 39 14.15 -8.32 0.44
C ILE A 39 13.79 -9.73 0.01
N TYR A 40 14.50 -10.71 0.55
CA TYR A 40 14.16 -12.12 0.42
C TYR A 40 13.43 -12.59 1.68
N THR A 41 12.30 -13.23 1.45
CA THR A 41 11.49 -13.82 2.52
C THR A 41 11.37 -15.32 2.29
N PHE A 42 11.69 -16.09 3.32
CA PHE A 42 11.46 -17.52 3.37
C PHE A 42 10.09 -17.77 4.00
N TYR A 43 9.17 -18.38 3.26
CA TYR A 43 7.85 -18.72 3.75
C TYR A 43 7.74 -20.21 4.04
N MET A 44 6.93 -20.54 5.04
CA MET A 44 6.62 -21.90 5.44
C MET A 44 5.12 -22.00 5.73
N GLU A 45 4.52 -23.08 5.27
CA GLU A 45 3.12 -23.41 5.52
C GLU A 45 3.03 -24.74 6.27
N TRP A 46 2.34 -24.71 7.41
CA TRP A 46 2.26 -25.82 8.34
C TRP A 46 0.81 -26.22 8.58
N PHE A 47 0.49 -27.48 8.31
CA PHE A 47 -0.85 -28.02 8.52
C PHE A 47 -0.95 -28.75 9.87
N PRO A 48 -2.04 -28.55 10.63
CA PRO A 48 -2.27 -29.29 11.87
C PRO A 48 -2.57 -30.76 11.56
N LYS A 49 -1.91 -31.68 12.27
CA LYS A 49 -1.96 -33.13 11.98
C LYS A 49 -3.33 -33.78 12.12
N HIS A 50 -4.26 -33.14 12.83
CA HIS A 50 -5.55 -33.71 13.22
C HIS A 50 -6.74 -33.05 12.51
N VAL A 51 -6.50 -32.05 11.65
CA VAL A 51 -7.54 -31.39 10.86
C VAL A 51 -7.42 -31.90 9.42
N ALA A 52 -8.55 -32.32 8.85
CA ALA A 52 -8.60 -32.74 7.46
C ALA A 52 -8.47 -31.54 6.51
N LYS A 53 -7.81 -31.75 5.37
CA LYS A 53 -7.79 -30.76 4.30
C LYS A 53 -9.21 -30.62 3.69
N PRO A 54 -9.73 -29.40 3.54
CA PRO A 54 -10.96 -29.14 2.79
C PRO A 54 -10.89 -29.64 1.34
N ASP A 55 -12.06 -29.99 0.77
CA ASP A 55 -12.18 -30.46 -0.63
C ASP A 55 -12.05 -29.34 -1.66
N ASP A 56 -12.15 -28.08 -1.25
CA ASP A 56 -12.10 -26.87 -2.10
C ASP A 56 -10.67 -26.31 -2.28
N ASP A 57 -9.67 -27.12 -1.93
CA ASP A 57 -8.25 -26.76 -1.91
C ASP A 57 -7.87 -25.60 -0.96
N SER A 58 -8.80 -25.11 -0.14
CA SER A 58 -8.51 -24.14 0.92
C SER A 58 -7.57 -24.74 1.97
N ASN A 59 -6.83 -23.88 2.65
CA ASN A 59 -6.02 -24.28 3.79
C ASN A 59 -6.90 -24.81 4.93
N PRO A 60 -6.52 -25.91 5.61
CA PRO A 60 -7.18 -26.36 6.82
C PRO A 60 -7.25 -25.25 7.87
N GLU A 61 -8.30 -25.26 8.66
CA GLU A 61 -8.41 -24.37 9.82
C GLU A 61 -7.20 -24.52 10.75
N GLY A 62 -6.68 -23.38 11.21
CA GLY A 62 -5.50 -23.30 12.06
C GLY A 62 -4.17 -23.67 11.42
N THR A 63 -4.12 -23.78 10.09
CA THR A 63 -2.88 -23.73 9.30
C THR A 63 -2.03 -22.54 9.72
N ALA A 64 -0.74 -22.76 9.97
CA ALA A 64 0.21 -21.69 10.29
C ALA A 64 1.01 -21.31 9.04
N VAL A 65 0.95 -20.05 8.64
CA VAL A 65 1.82 -19.47 7.60
C VAL A 65 2.81 -18.55 8.27
N ILE A 66 4.10 -18.86 8.12
CA ILE A 66 5.20 -18.18 8.82
C ILE A 66 6.20 -17.69 7.80
N GLU A 67 6.61 -16.43 7.95
CA GLU A 67 7.53 -15.76 7.04
C GLU A 67 8.75 -15.24 7.81
N PHE A 68 9.93 -15.50 7.27
CA PHE A 68 11.21 -15.11 7.81
C PHE A 68 11.95 -14.23 6.81
N ASN A 69 12.24 -13.00 7.23
CA ASN A 69 13.01 -12.05 6.47
C ASN A 69 14.50 -12.40 6.54
N LEU A 70 15.10 -12.81 5.42
CA LEU A 70 16.50 -13.23 5.38
C LEU A 70 17.46 -12.06 5.61
N HIS A 71 17.09 -10.84 5.20
CA HIS A 71 17.92 -9.66 5.36
C HIS A 71 17.96 -9.21 6.83
N ALA A 72 16.81 -9.12 7.48
CA ALA A 72 16.70 -8.75 8.90
C ALA A 72 17.11 -9.89 9.84
N GLY A 73 17.08 -11.14 9.37
CA GLY A 73 17.34 -12.34 10.17
C GLY A 73 16.26 -12.59 11.23
N LYS A 74 15.00 -12.25 10.92
CA LYS A 74 13.88 -12.22 11.87
C LYS A 74 12.61 -12.77 11.26
N PHE A 75 11.73 -13.31 12.10
CA PHE A 75 10.35 -13.59 11.71
C PHE A 75 9.60 -12.28 11.58
N GLU A 76 8.99 -12.03 10.43
CA GLU A 76 8.22 -10.81 10.18
C GLU A 76 6.72 -11.07 10.13
N ARG A 77 6.31 -12.32 9.91
CA ARG A 77 4.90 -12.70 9.90
C ARG A 77 4.66 -14.10 10.43
N THR A 78 3.56 -14.26 11.14
CA THR A 78 2.96 -15.54 11.52
C THR A 78 1.46 -15.37 11.58
N ILE A 79 0.71 -16.14 10.80
CA ILE A 79 -0.75 -16.15 10.83
C ILE A 79 -1.26 -17.57 10.98
N PHE A 80 -2.27 -17.74 11.84
CA PHE A 80 -3.03 -18.96 11.98
C PHE A 80 -4.41 -18.78 11.34
N VAL A 81 -4.70 -19.58 10.31
CA VAL A 81 -5.92 -19.48 9.49
C VAL A 81 -7.17 -19.57 10.37
N MET A 82 -8.14 -18.67 10.11
CA MET A 82 -9.37 -18.47 10.89
C MET A 82 -9.15 -18.06 12.36
N GLY A 83 -7.97 -17.55 12.72
CA GLY A 83 -7.69 -17.12 14.08
C GLY A 83 -7.67 -18.25 15.10
N LYS A 84 -7.38 -19.50 14.66
CA LYS A 84 -7.30 -20.67 15.54
C LYS A 84 -5.91 -21.26 15.54
N THR A 85 -5.34 -21.49 16.71
CA THR A 85 -4.02 -22.14 16.83
C THR A 85 -4.11 -23.44 17.61
N TYR A 86 -3.38 -24.45 17.13
CA TYR A 86 -3.16 -25.73 17.81
C TYR A 86 -1.73 -25.84 18.35
N ALA A 87 -0.99 -24.73 18.38
CA ALA A 87 0.36 -24.69 18.90
C ALA A 87 0.38 -25.12 20.38
N LYS A 88 1.37 -25.95 20.72
CA LYS A 88 1.67 -26.35 22.10
C LYS A 88 2.91 -25.61 22.55
N ASP A 89 2.82 -24.94 23.69
CA ASP A 89 3.91 -24.13 24.25
C ASP A 89 4.42 -23.06 23.27
N GLY A 90 3.52 -22.54 22.42
CA GLY A 90 3.78 -21.42 21.53
C GLY A 90 3.70 -20.07 22.25
N ILE A 91 3.75 -18.99 21.47
CA ILE A 91 3.69 -17.62 21.98
C ILE A 91 2.28 -17.35 22.53
N ALA A 92 2.19 -16.91 23.78
CA ALA A 92 0.93 -16.60 24.45
C ALA A 92 1.09 -15.49 25.49
N PHE A 93 0.02 -14.73 25.66
CA PHE A 93 -0.13 -13.64 26.63
C PHE A 93 -1.41 -13.89 27.45
N PRO A 94 -1.40 -14.83 28.42
CA PRO A 94 -2.62 -15.29 29.10
C PRO A 94 -3.40 -14.19 29.83
N ASN A 95 -2.70 -13.17 30.33
CA ASN A 95 -3.30 -12.02 30.99
C ASN A 95 -3.58 -10.84 30.05
N MET A 96 -3.22 -10.97 28.76
CA MET A 96 -3.26 -9.91 27.76
C MET A 96 -2.61 -8.61 28.26
N ASP A 97 -1.53 -8.74 29.02
CA ASP A 97 -0.81 -7.58 29.57
C ASP A 97 -0.13 -6.83 28.42
N PHE A 98 -0.49 -5.55 28.29
CA PHE A 98 -0.01 -4.71 27.20
C PHE A 98 1.51 -4.49 27.25
N ASN A 99 2.11 -4.43 28.43
CA ASN A 99 3.56 -4.26 28.56
C ASN A 99 4.31 -5.54 28.18
N ASP A 100 3.74 -6.72 28.49
CA ASP A 100 4.30 -8.00 28.06
C ASP A 100 4.30 -8.11 26.53
N ILE A 101 3.22 -7.67 25.88
CA ILE A 101 3.12 -7.62 24.41
C ILE A 101 4.15 -6.65 23.83
N ILE A 102 4.25 -5.43 24.35
CA ILE A 102 5.25 -4.45 23.90
C ILE A 102 6.65 -5.04 24.03
N LYS A 103 7.00 -5.55 25.20
CA LYS A 103 8.34 -6.10 25.47
C LYS A 103 8.67 -7.24 24.52
N TRP A 104 7.71 -8.12 24.26
CA TRP A 104 7.89 -9.17 23.28
C TRP A 104 8.12 -8.60 21.87
N ILE A 105 7.34 -7.61 21.43
CA ILE A 105 7.57 -6.93 20.14
C ILE A 105 8.98 -6.32 20.08
N GLU A 106 9.45 -5.64 21.13
CA GLU A 106 10.79 -5.07 21.20
C GLU A 106 11.87 -6.15 21.09
N GLU A 107 11.70 -7.30 21.74
CA GLU A 107 12.60 -8.44 21.66
C GLU A 107 12.64 -9.06 20.24
N GLU A 108 11.48 -9.21 19.61
CA GLU A 108 11.37 -9.76 18.25
C GLU A 108 11.96 -8.80 17.20
N THR A 109 11.55 -7.55 17.25
CA THR A 109 11.81 -6.57 16.19
C THR A 109 13.09 -5.77 16.43
N GLY A 110 13.56 -5.66 17.67
CA GLY A 110 14.66 -4.77 18.06
C GLY A 110 14.27 -3.29 18.02
N LEU A 111 12.99 -2.98 17.79
CA LEU A 111 12.44 -1.63 17.82
C LEU A 111 12.14 -1.23 19.27
N ILE A 112 11.97 0.07 19.49
CA ILE A 112 11.70 0.63 20.83
C ILE A 112 10.35 1.34 20.84
N TYR A 113 9.49 1.00 21.80
CA TYR A 113 8.16 1.57 21.93
C TYR A 113 8.22 3.06 22.30
N GLY A 114 7.35 3.87 21.69
CA GLY A 114 7.33 5.33 21.79
C GLY A 114 8.49 6.03 21.07
N LYS A 115 9.44 5.28 20.49
CA LYS A 115 10.59 5.80 19.74
C LYS A 115 10.54 5.45 18.27
N GLN A 116 10.20 4.20 17.96
CA GLN A 116 10.15 3.66 16.62
C GLN A 116 8.79 3.08 16.26
N PHE A 117 7.97 2.72 17.26
CA PHE A 117 6.59 2.31 17.06
C PHE A 117 5.72 2.74 18.25
N GLN A 118 4.42 2.90 18.03
CA GLN A 118 3.45 3.29 19.06
C GLN A 118 2.08 2.67 18.81
N LEU A 119 1.25 2.54 19.85
CA LEU A 119 -0.11 1.99 19.71
C LEU A 119 -0.98 2.96 18.92
N ARG A 120 -1.56 2.48 17.82
CA ARG A 120 -2.52 3.22 16.99
C ARG A 120 -3.96 2.86 17.33
N ARG A 121 -4.24 1.56 17.46
CA ARG A 121 -5.58 1.03 17.74
C ARG A 121 -5.50 -0.23 18.58
N GLN A 122 -6.44 -0.39 19.50
CA GLN A 122 -6.64 -1.63 20.24
C GLN A 122 -8.12 -2.00 20.22
N GLN A 123 -8.44 -3.26 19.91
CA GLN A 123 -9.79 -3.82 19.95
C GLN A 123 -9.75 -5.19 20.61
N GLU A 124 -10.26 -5.32 21.85
CA GLU A 124 -10.25 -6.54 22.68
C GLU A 124 -8.91 -7.31 22.70
N ARG A 125 -8.63 -8.10 21.65
CA ARG A 125 -7.46 -8.98 21.48
C ARG A 125 -6.61 -8.68 20.24
N GLU A 126 -6.89 -7.57 19.58
CA GLU A 126 -6.20 -7.08 18.39
C GLU A 126 -5.47 -5.78 18.74
N PHE A 127 -4.17 -5.77 18.50
CA PHE A 127 -3.28 -4.66 18.77
C PHE A 127 -2.62 -4.21 17.48
N TYR A 128 -2.87 -2.96 17.12
CA TYR A 128 -2.33 -2.32 15.93
C TYR A 128 -1.39 -1.21 16.34
N PHE A 129 -0.13 -1.36 15.99
CA PHE A 129 0.91 -0.35 16.20
C PHE A 129 1.29 0.27 14.87
N GLU A 130 1.69 1.53 14.90
CA GLU A 130 2.25 2.24 13.76
C GLU A 130 3.71 2.63 14.01
N GLY A 131 4.49 2.75 12.95
CA GLY A 131 5.85 3.28 12.98
C GLY A 131 5.85 4.77 13.31
N CYS A 132 6.82 5.18 14.11
CA CYS A 132 7.02 6.57 14.48
C CYS A 132 8.50 6.93 14.63
N ILE A 133 8.81 8.21 14.70
CA ILE A 133 10.09 8.75 15.14
C ILE A 133 9.81 9.63 16.35
N ASP A 134 10.23 9.18 17.53
CA ASP A 134 10.02 9.88 18.79
C ASP A 134 8.54 10.29 19.04
N GLY A 135 7.60 9.44 18.62
CA GLY A 135 6.15 9.64 18.78
C GLY A 135 5.44 10.33 17.60
N ILE A 136 6.19 10.77 16.58
CA ILE A 136 5.64 11.37 15.37
C ILE A 136 5.52 10.28 14.30
N ALA A 137 4.32 10.09 13.74
CA ALA A 137 4.07 9.06 12.73
C ALA A 137 4.94 9.23 11.48
N VAL A 138 5.20 8.13 10.76
CA VAL A 138 5.94 8.12 9.49
C VAL A 138 5.03 7.81 8.31
N SER A 139 5.35 8.35 7.14
CA SER A 139 4.79 7.97 5.85
C SER A 139 5.94 7.77 4.82
N PRO A 140 5.97 6.70 4.03
CA PRO A 140 5.04 5.56 4.03
C PRO A 140 4.90 4.89 5.41
N GLY A 141 3.68 4.43 5.69
CA GLY A 141 3.32 3.88 6.99
C GLY A 141 4.04 2.57 7.27
N ALA A 142 4.38 2.34 8.53
CA ALA A 142 4.84 1.05 9.02
C ALA A 142 3.88 0.55 10.10
N PHE A 143 3.65 -0.75 10.15
CA PHE A 143 2.64 -1.35 11.01
C PHE A 143 3.14 -2.61 11.68
N ILE A 144 2.74 -2.80 12.93
CA ILE A 144 2.87 -4.08 13.64
C ILE A 144 1.46 -4.49 14.07
N GLU A 145 1.06 -5.70 13.69
CA GLU A 145 -0.20 -6.30 14.10
C GLU A 145 0.07 -7.48 15.03
N VAL A 146 -0.70 -7.55 16.12
CA VAL A 146 -0.75 -8.69 17.04
C VAL A 146 -2.20 -9.05 17.33
N ASN A 147 -2.62 -10.26 16.97
CA ASN A 147 -3.93 -10.79 17.34
C ASN A 147 -3.78 -12.04 18.20
N LEU A 148 -4.69 -12.17 19.18
CA LEU A 148 -4.72 -13.27 20.12
C LEU A 148 -6.05 -14.02 20.07
N ASP A 149 -6.02 -15.34 20.33
CA ASP A 149 -7.23 -16.14 20.53
C ASP A 149 -7.85 -15.92 21.93
N GLN A 150 -8.90 -16.70 22.23
CA GLN A 150 -9.64 -16.55 23.49
C GLN A 150 -8.81 -16.82 24.75
N ASP A 151 -7.79 -17.67 24.63
CA ASP A 151 -6.88 -18.07 25.70
C ASP A 151 -5.63 -17.16 25.74
N GLY A 152 -5.56 -16.13 24.90
CA GLY A 152 -4.43 -15.22 24.77
C GLY A 152 -3.27 -15.77 23.94
N LYS A 153 -3.45 -16.84 23.16
CA LYS A 153 -2.40 -17.38 22.28
C LYS A 153 -2.29 -16.59 21.00
N LEU A 154 -1.08 -16.46 20.47
CA LEU A 154 -0.82 -15.74 19.24
C LEU A 154 -1.52 -16.39 18.04
N THR A 155 -2.32 -15.61 17.31
CA THR A 155 -2.96 -16.02 16.05
C THR A 155 -2.49 -15.19 14.87
N LEU A 156 -2.03 -13.96 15.11
CA LEU A 156 -1.39 -13.11 14.11
C LEU A 156 -0.23 -12.34 14.74
N PHE A 157 0.91 -12.34 14.07
CA PHE A 157 1.95 -11.35 14.20
C PHE A 157 2.35 -10.91 12.80
N SER A 158 2.46 -9.62 12.54
CA SER A 158 2.97 -9.11 11.26
C SER A 158 3.72 -7.81 11.48
N VAL A 159 4.83 -7.62 10.77
CA VAL A 159 5.60 -6.38 10.69
C VAL A 159 5.67 -5.98 9.23
N THR A 160 5.11 -4.81 8.90
CA THR A 160 5.00 -4.33 7.51
C THR A 160 5.50 -2.90 7.42
N GLY A 161 6.20 -2.58 6.34
CA GLY A 161 6.66 -1.22 6.06
C GLY A 161 7.96 -0.82 6.77
N PRO A 162 8.44 0.41 6.52
CA PRO A 162 9.75 0.87 6.96
C PRO A 162 9.73 1.43 8.39
N PHE A 163 10.57 0.89 9.28
CA PHE A 163 10.83 1.47 10.61
C PHE A 163 12.15 2.25 10.60
N PRO A 164 12.14 3.55 10.28
CA PRO A 164 13.38 4.30 10.09
C PRO A 164 14.20 4.41 11.38
N SER A 165 15.52 4.35 11.21
CA SER A 165 16.48 4.70 12.25
C SER A 165 16.77 6.20 12.23
N LYS A 166 17.23 6.74 13.37
CA LYS A 166 17.47 8.19 13.52
C LYS A 166 18.41 8.81 12.49
N ASN A 167 19.37 8.05 11.95
CA ASN A 167 20.29 8.53 10.90
C ASN A 167 19.62 8.75 9.54
N MET A 168 18.40 8.23 9.34
CA MET A 168 17.61 8.46 8.13
C MET A 168 16.73 9.70 8.25
N VAL A 169 16.78 10.44 9.37
CA VAL A 169 15.85 11.52 9.70
C VAL A 169 16.57 12.85 9.70
N ILE A 170 15.96 13.86 9.09
CA ILE A 170 16.37 15.26 9.27
C ILE A 170 15.63 15.78 10.51
N GLU A 171 16.37 15.89 11.63
CA GLU A 171 15.80 16.38 12.89
C GLU A 171 15.49 17.89 12.78
N GLU A 172 14.23 18.25 13.00
CA GLU A 172 13.76 19.63 13.00
C GLU A 172 12.75 19.88 14.13
N THR A 173 12.53 21.14 14.47
CA THR A 173 11.42 21.54 15.35
C THR A 173 10.20 21.87 14.50
N TYR A 174 9.03 21.31 14.85
CA TYR A 174 7.79 21.59 14.12
C TYR A 174 7.35 23.06 14.27
N HIS A 175 7.03 23.72 13.17
CA HIS A 175 6.73 25.15 13.13
C HIS A 175 5.44 25.53 12.39
N LEU A 176 4.79 24.57 11.72
CA LEU A 176 3.56 24.82 10.98
C LEU A 176 2.37 25.02 11.91
N SER A 177 1.42 25.83 11.46
CA SER A 177 0.09 25.97 12.03
C SER A 177 -0.89 26.24 10.89
N LEU A 178 -2.17 25.90 11.08
CA LEU A 178 -3.18 26.09 10.03
C LEU A 178 -3.28 27.55 9.58
N GLU A 179 -3.08 28.52 10.49
CA GLU A 179 -3.12 29.94 10.15
C GLU A 179 -1.99 30.34 9.19
N LYS A 180 -0.81 29.72 9.31
CA LYS A 180 0.33 30.02 8.41
C LYS A 180 0.12 29.45 7.00
N ILE A 181 -0.64 28.37 6.89
CA ILE A 181 -0.84 27.62 5.65
C ILE A 181 -2.30 27.63 5.17
N GLU A 182 -3.11 28.56 5.67
CA GLU A 182 -4.55 28.65 5.34
C GLU A 182 -4.79 28.73 3.84
N HIS A 183 -3.92 29.43 3.10
CA HIS A 183 -3.97 29.49 1.65
C HIS A 183 -3.84 28.10 0.99
N LEU A 184 -2.94 27.24 1.49
CA LEU A 184 -2.78 25.86 1.01
C LEU A 184 -4.01 25.02 1.36
N ALA A 185 -4.53 25.14 2.60
CA ALA A 185 -5.74 24.44 3.01
C ALA A 185 -6.95 24.80 2.13
N LYS A 186 -7.12 26.09 1.81
CA LYS A 186 -8.13 26.56 0.85
C LYS A 186 -7.89 26.01 -0.54
N GLU A 187 -6.64 25.98 -1.02
CA GLU A 187 -6.31 25.43 -2.34
C GLU A 187 -6.66 23.94 -2.46
N GLN A 188 -6.50 23.16 -1.39
CA GLN A 188 -6.82 21.73 -1.35
C GLN A 188 -8.30 21.40 -1.23
N LEU A 189 -9.16 22.36 -0.94
CA LEU A 189 -10.61 22.16 -1.02
C LEU A 189 -11.01 22.03 -2.51
N LYS A 190 -11.34 20.82 -2.95
CA LYS A 190 -11.75 20.52 -4.33
C LYS A 190 -13.22 20.15 -4.38
N LEU A 191 -13.88 20.48 -5.48
CA LEU A 191 -15.17 19.90 -5.81
C LEU A 191 -14.91 18.48 -6.32
N ILE A 192 -15.53 17.49 -5.68
CA ILE A 192 -15.37 16.07 -5.95
C ILE A 192 -16.75 15.43 -5.97
N GLU A 193 -17.01 14.58 -6.95
CA GLU A 193 -18.23 13.81 -7.09
C GLU A 193 -18.07 12.42 -6.41
N TYR A 194 -18.85 12.20 -5.35
CA TYR A 194 -18.87 10.96 -4.59
C TYR A 194 -20.11 10.12 -4.95
N PRO A 195 -19.94 8.85 -5.36
CA PRO A 195 -21.08 7.96 -5.53
C PRO A 195 -21.60 7.49 -4.16
N SER A 196 -22.84 7.83 -3.81
CA SER A 196 -23.50 7.33 -2.60
C SER A 196 -24.26 6.05 -2.89
N ASP A 197 -23.81 4.92 -2.34
CA ASP A 197 -24.50 3.64 -2.52
C ASP A 197 -25.89 3.63 -1.87
N GLU A 198 -26.03 4.26 -0.69
CA GLU A 198 -27.30 4.36 0.02
C GLU A 198 -28.35 5.13 -0.79
N GLN A 199 -27.96 6.25 -1.39
CA GLN A 199 -28.86 7.12 -2.15
C GLN A 199 -28.97 6.73 -3.63
N LYS A 200 -28.09 5.84 -4.13
CA LYS A 200 -27.91 5.52 -5.55
C LYS A 200 -27.79 6.79 -6.41
N LYS A 201 -26.96 7.73 -5.93
CA LYS A 201 -26.83 9.07 -6.48
C LYS A 201 -25.39 9.56 -6.39
N ILE A 202 -24.96 10.33 -7.38
CA ILE A 202 -23.70 11.08 -7.32
C ILE A 202 -23.91 12.35 -6.50
N ILE A 203 -23.11 12.55 -5.47
CA ILE A 203 -23.20 13.69 -4.56
C ILE A 203 -21.99 14.60 -4.81
N PRO A 204 -22.19 15.86 -5.22
CA PRO A 204 -21.10 16.82 -5.37
C PRO A 204 -20.70 17.34 -3.99
N VAL A 205 -19.42 17.26 -3.66
CA VAL A 205 -18.89 17.59 -2.33
C VAL A 205 -17.64 18.44 -2.47
N TYR A 206 -17.54 19.50 -1.68
CA TYR A 206 -16.26 20.14 -1.42
C TYR A 206 -15.51 19.33 -0.36
N GLY A 207 -14.52 18.56 -0.80
CA GLY A 207 -13.65 17.72 0.04
C GLY A 207 -12.20 18.18 -0.01
N VAL A 208 -11.41 17.78 0.99
CA VAL A 208 -9.99 18.16 1.09
C VAL A 208 -9.14 17.06 0.45
N GLU A 209 -8.34 17.43 -0.54
CA GLU A 209 -7.30 16.56 -1.08
C GLU A 209 -6.11 16.51 -0.11
N GLU A 210 -5.77 15.30 0.35
CA GLU A 210 -4.66 15.11 1.31
C GLU A 210 -3.32 15.51 0.68
N ILE A 211 -2.57 16.34 1.41
CA ILE A 211 -1.21 16.72 1.05
C ILE A 211 -0.31 16.77 2.28
N PHE A 212 0.99 16.71 2.04
CA PHE A 212 2.00 17.07 3.02
C PHE A 212 2.58 18.44 2.70
N VAL A 213 2.79 19.26 3.73
CA VAL A 213 3.43 20.57 3.62
C VAL A 213 4.76 20.52 4.32
N THR A 214 5.83 20.95 3.65
CA THR A 214 7.16 21.04 4.27
C THR A 214 7.13 21.94 5.49
N ASN A 215 7.93 21.64 6.52
CA ASN A 215 7.90 22.35 7.80
C ASN A 215 8.19 23.86 7.70
N ASP A 216 8.82 24.31 6.61
CA ASP A 216 9.04 25.73 6.29
C ASP A 216 7.82 26.42 5.62
N GLY A 217 6.80 25.66 5.25
CA GLY A 217 5.55 26.11 4.62
C GLY A 217 5.68 26.47 3.14
N ARG A 218 6.79 26.15 2.46
CA ARG A 218 7.07 26.65 1.10
C ARG A 218 6.70 25.70 -0.03
N SER A 219 6.63 24.41 0.26
CA SER A 219 6.38 23.37 -0.75
C SER A 219 5.40 22.33 -0.23
N THR A 220 4.78 21.64 -1.18
CA THR A 220 3.88 20.53 -0.90
C THR A 220 4.41 19.25 -1.53
N ILE A 221 4.13 18.13 -0.88
CA ILE A 221 4.36 16.79 -1.39
C ILE A 221 2.97 16.16 -1.55
N PRO A 222 2.59 15.69 -2.75
CA PRO A 222 1.29 15.06 -2.96
C PRO A 222 1.22 13.75 -2.17
N TYR A 223 0.03 13.42 -1.69
CA TYR A 223 -0.22 12.09 -1.14
C TYR A 223 -0.23 11.05 -2.26
N GLU A 224 0.64 10.05 -2.18
CA GLU A 224 0.70 8.95 -3.12
C GLU A 224 0.47 7.62 -2.39
N LEU A 225 -0.39 6.77 -2.96
CA LEU A 225 -0.75 5.47 -2.38
C LEU A 225 0.22 4.33 -2.77
N ASP A 226 1.15 4.55 -3.70
CA ASP A 226 2.11 3.53 -4.15
C ASP A 226 3.51 3.91 -3.67
N ASP A 227 4.01 3.18 -2.68
CA ASP A 227 5.31 3.44 -2.05
C ASP A 227 6.50 2.88 -2.86
N SER A 228 6.25 2.24 -4.00
CA SER A 228 7.32 1.60 -4.75
C SER A 228 8.07 2.58 -5.65
N PRO A 229 9.38 2.37 -5.90
CA PRO A 229 10.13 3.17 -6.85
C PRO A 229 9.48 3.19 -8.23
N TYR A 230 9.21 4.38 -8.75
CA TYR A 230 8.65 4.59 -10.09
C TYR A 230 9.38 5.73 -10.80
N VAL A 231 9.22 5.80 -12.11
CA VAL A 231 9.68 6.90 -12.95
C VAL A 231 8.46 7.68 -13.45
N ARG A 232 8.44 9.00 -13.23
CA ARG A 232 7.44 9.89 -13.82
C ARG A 232 7.73 10.09 -15.30
N ILE A 233 6.68 9.98 -16.11
CA ILE A 233 6.73 10.22 -17.56
C ILE A 233 5.88 11.44 -17.93
N ASP A 234 4.64 11.51 -17.43
CA ASP A 234 3.69 12.60 -17.68
C ASP A 234 3.54 12.97 -19.17
N GLU A 235 3.33 11.97 -20.03
CA GLU A 235 3.20 12.13 -21.49
C GLU A 235 1.78 11.82 -21.99
N ILE A 236 1.17 12.77 -22.72
CA ILE A 236 -0.10 12.55 -23.42
C ILE A 236 0.16 11.69 -24.66
N ILE A 237 -0.48 10.53 -24.73
CA ILE A 237 -0.24 9.58 -25.82
C ILE A 237 -1.13 9.92 -27.02
N VAL A 238 -0.48 10.22 -28.15
CA VAL A 238 -1.13 10.56 -29.42
C VAL A 238 -0.66 9.67 -30.56
N TRP A 239 -1.59 9.33 -31.44
CA TRP A 239 -1.34 8.59 -32.68
C TRP A 239 -2.23 9.09 -33.82
N ASP A 240 -1.75 8.93 -35.05
CA ASP A 240 -2.46 9.33 -36.26
C ASP A 240 -3.40 8.23 -36.78
N GLU A 241 -2.93 6.97 -36.75
CA GLU A 241 -3.67 5.83 -37.30
C GLU A 241 -3.85 4.72 -36.25
N PRO A 242 -5.03 4.10 -36.15
CA PRO A 242 -5.27 2.94 -35.29
C PRO A 242 -4.50 1.71 -35.77
N MET A 243 -4.43 0.68 -34.94
CA MET A 243 -3.91 -0.63 -35.34
C MET A 243 -5.07 -1.61 -35.50
N ASN A 244 -5.11 -2.29 -36.65
CA ASN A 244 -6.17 -3.25 -36.96
C ASN A 244 -5.93 -4.63 -36.34
N GLU A 245 -4.73 -4.89 -35.85
CA GLU A 245 -4.39 -6.15 -35.19
C GLU A 245 -4.96 -6.16 -33.76
N PRO A 246 -5.75 -7.17 -33.39
CA PRO A 246 -6.29 -7.26 -32.04
C PRO A 246 -5.18 -7.52 -31.03
N PHE A 247 -5.32 -6.94 -29.84
CA PHE A 247 -4.41 -7.21 -28.74
C PHE A 247 -4.65 -8.61 -28.17
N GLU A 248 -3.62 -9.45 -28.19
CA GLU A 248 -3.63 -10.78 -27.58
C GLU A 248 -3.03 -10.73 -26.18
N ARG A 249 -3.89 -10.90 -25.15
CA ARG A 249 -3.45 -11.05 -23.77
C ARG A 249 -2.64 -12.33 -23.60
N LYS A 250 -1.53 -12.23 -22.88
CA LYS A 250 -0.67 -13.35 -22.49
C LYS A 250 -0.76 -13.58 -20.99
N GLU A 251 -0.53 -14.83 -20.61
CA GLU A 251 -0.44 -15.22 -19.20
C GLU A 251 0.74 -14.51 -18.53
N ILE A 252 0.50 -14.01 -17.31
CA ILE A 252 1.52 -13.36 -16.49
C ILE A 252 1.97 -14.34 -15.43
N ARG A 253 3.28 -14.44 -15.26
CA ARG A 253 3.88 -15.22 -14.20
C ARG A 253 4.09 -14.33 -12.97
N TRP A 254 3.21 -14.45 -11.99
CA TRP A 254 3.29 -13.68 -10.75
C TRP A 254 4.32 -14.24 -9.74
N PHE A 255 4.59 -15.53 -9.83
CA PHE A 255 5.49 -16.25 -8.92
C PHE A 255 6.82 -16.57 -9.60
N GLU A 256 7.90 -16.15 -8.97
CA GLU A 256 9.25 -16.46 -9.38
C GLU A 256 9.74 -17.72 -8.67
N ASP A 257 10.47 -18.60 -9.39
CA ASP A 257 11.16 -19.72 -8.75
C ASP A 257 12.51 -19.21 -8.21
N ILE A 258 12.56 -18.93 -6.91
CA ILE A 258 13.77 -18.46 -6.24
C ILE A 258 14.51 -19.62 -5.59
N THR A 259 15.79 -19.78 -5.93
CA THR A 259 16.66 -20.80 -5.33
C THR A 259 17.20 -20.37 -3.96
N ALA A 260 17.62 -21.35 -3.16
CA ALA A 260 18.28 -21.09 -1.88
C ALA A 260 19.57 -20.27 -2.07
N GLU A 261 20.36 -20.60 -3.09
CA GLU A 261 21.60 -19.91 -3.42
C GLU A 261 21.35 -18.43 -3.71
N GLN A 262 20.35 -18.10 -4.52
CA GLN A 262 19.99 -16.69 -4.79
C GLN A 262 19.56 -15.97 -3.51
N ALA A 263 18.68 -16.59 -2.73
CA ALA A 263 18.13 -15.97 -1.52
C ALA A 263 19.21 -15.71 -0.45
N PHE A 264 20.07 -16.71 -0.17
CA PHE A 264 21.12 -16.58 0.84
C PHE A 264 22.37 -15.82 0.36
N SER A 265 22.56 -15.65 -0.95
CA SER A 265 23.59 -14.75 -1.50
C SER A 265 23.13 -13.30 -1.62
N ASN A 266 21.85 -13.04 -1.32
CA ASN A 266 21.20 -11.73 -1.48
C ASN A 266 21.38 -11.17 -2.90
N GLU A 267 21.11 -12.01 -3.91
CA GLU A 267 21.16 -11.59 -5.31
C GLU A 267 20.19 -10.42 -5.55
N PRO A 268 20.64 -9.29 -6.13
CA PRO A 268 19.73 -8.18 -6.41
C PRO A 268 18.55 -8.58 -7.30
N SER A 269 17.35 -8.14 -6.92
CA SER A 269 16.16 -8.31 -7.72
C SER A 269 16.31 -7.56 -9.05
N PRO A 270 15.90 -8.15 -10.19
CA PRO A 270 15.72 -7.45 -11.46
C PRO A 270 14.87 -6.19 -11.33
N ASP A 271 13.93 -6.18 -10.38
CA ASP A 271 13.02 -5.08 -10.10
C ASP A 271 13.71 -3.88 -9.44
N SER A 272 14.88 -4.08 -8.83
CA SER A 272 15.65 -3.00 -8.17
C SER A 272 16.47 -2.16 -9.14
N PHE A 273 16.61 -2.61 -10.40
CA PHE A 273 17.34 -1.84 -11.40
C PHE A 273 16.49 -0.69 -11.93
N PRO A 274 17.07 0.51 -12.08
CA PRO A 274 16.34 1.66 -12.58
C PRO A 274 15.89 1.44 -14.04
N ILE A 275 14.74 1.99 -14.40
CA ILE A 275 14.26 2.01 -15.78
C ILE A 275 15.04 3.11 -16.53
N THR A 276 15.94 2.70 -17.40
CA THR A 276 16.79 3.59 -18.19
C THR A 276 15.99 4.39 -19.21
N LYS A 277 16.58 5.46 -19.75
CA LYS A 277 15.89 6.30 -20.74
C LYS A 277 15.51 5.54 -22.02
N GLU A 278 16.38 4.64 -22.48
CA GLU A 278 16.10 3.79 -23.64
C GLU A 278 14.90 2.86 -23.36
N GLU A 279 14.84 2.26 -22.17
CA GLU A 279 13.72 1.42 -21.75
C GLU A 279 12.42 2.22 -21.64
N GLN A 280 12.47 3.45 -21.09
CA GLN A 280 11.32 4.35 -21.01
C GLN A 280 10.76 4.63 -22.41
N ASP A 281 11.61 5.00 -23.36
CA ASP A 281 11.18 5.34 -24.73
C ASP A 281 10.54 4.12 -25.42
N ARG A 282 11.07 2.91 -25.20
CA ARG A 282 10.46 1.66 -25.70
C ARG A 282 9.13 1.35 -25.01
N CYS A 283 9.02 1.59 -23.70
CA CYS A 283 7.77 1.44 -22.96
C CYS A 283 6.69 2.41 -23.43
N VAL A 284 7.04 3.68 -23.65
CA VAL A 284 6.12 4.70 -24.20
C VAL A 284 5.58 4.23 -25.55
N GLN A 285 6.45 3.74 -26.44
CA GLN A 285 6.03 3.19 -27.72
C GLN A 285 5.13 1.96 -27.56
N SER A 286 5.45 1.04 -26.63
CA SER A 286 4.61 -0.12 -26.34
C SER A 286 3.23 0.27 -25.79
N VAL A 287 3.14 1.31 -24.96
CA VAL A 287 1.87 1.84 -24.47
C VAL A 287 1.07 2.43 -25.62
N LYS A 288 1.70 3.20 -26.50
CA LYS A 288 1.06 3.77 -27.69
C LYS A 288 0.50 2.68 -28.60
N ASP A 289 1.28 1.64 -28.91
CA ASP A 289 0.82 0.56 -29.78
C ASP A 289 -0.31 -0.25 -29.13
N PHE A 290 -0.24 -0.50 -27.82
CA PHE A 290 -1.34 -1.09 -27.07
C PHE A 290 -2.63 -0.26 -27.18
N LEU A 291 -2.56 1.05 -26.94
CA LEU A 291 -3.72 1.94 -27.00
C LEU A 291 -4.31 2.02 -28.41
N ARG A 292 -3.47 2.00 -29.46
CA ARG A 292 -3.91 1.94 -30.87
C ARG A 292 -4.68 0.66 -31.20
N GLN A 293 -4.41 -0.45 -30.52
CA GLN A 293 -5.08 -1.74 -30.71
C GLN A 293 -6.37 -1.83 -29.90
N VAL A 294 -6.34 -1.44 -28.61
CA VAL A 294 -7.45 -1.65 -27.67
C VAL A 294 -8.42 -0.47 -27.65
N TYR A 295 -7.94 0.75 -27.82
CA TYR A 295 -8.72 1.99 -27.78
C TYR A 295 -8.46 2.85 -29.03
N PRO A 296 -8.68 2.33 -30.25
CA PRO A 296 -8.19 2.94 -31.51
C PRO A 296 -8.64 4.40 -31.73
N ASN A 297 -9.76 4.81 -31.13
CA ASN A 297 -10.37 6.13 -31.29
C ASN A 297 -10.04 7.12 -30.16
N ASP A 298 -9.16 6.75 -29.23
CA ASP A 298 -8.89 7.51 -28.01
C ASP A 298 -7.56 8.28 -28.03
N THR A 299 -7.08 8.65 -29.23
CA THR A 299 -5.87 9.47 -29.39
C THR A 299 -5.98 10.75 -28.56
N GLY A 300 -4.94 11.05 -27.76
CA GLY A 300 -4.89 12.21 -26.88
C GLY A 300 -5.74 12.14 -25.61
N LYS A 301 -6.55 11.10 -25.43
CA LYS A 301 -7.40 10.93 -24.22
C LYS A 301 -6.68 10.25 -23.06
N TRP A 302 -5.44 9.82 -23.26
CA TRP A 302 -4.68 9.04 -22.30
C TRP A 302 -3.36 9.72 -21.94
N LEU A 303 -3.07 9.76 -20.65
CA LEU A 303 -1.84 10.31 -20.06
C LEU A 303 -1.07 9.17 -19.40
N LEU A 304 0.09 8.84 -19.94
CA LEU A 304 1.03 7.92 -19.30
C LEU A 304 1.68 8.65 -18.13
N LYS A 305 1.34 8.23 -16.90
CA LYS A 305 1.80 8.89 -15.67
C LYS A 305 3.14 8.36 -15.22
N THR A 306 3.23 7.05 -14.99
CA THR A 306 4.40 6.44 -14.39
C THR A 306 4.75 5.11 -15.04
N LEU A 307 6.03 4.74 -14.92
CA LEU A 307 6.55 3.41 -15.19
C LEU A 307 7.17 2.85 -13.91
N LYS A 308 6.88 1.59 -13.60
CA LYS A 308 7.38 0.89 -12.41
C LYS A 308 7.84 -0.50 -12.80
N ARG A 309 8.97 -0.96 -12.25
CA ARG A 309 9.41 -2.35 -12.44
C ARG A 309 8.88 -3.19 -11.29
N ASN A 310 8.22 -4.30 -11.61
CA ASN A 310 7.63 -5.18 -10.61
C ASN A 310 7.42 -6.59 -11.16
N LYS A 311 7.83 -7.60 -10.39
CA LYS A 311 7.70 -9.02 -10.70
C LYS A 311 8.22 -9.40 -12.10
N GLY A 312 9.31 -8.77 -12.53
CA GLY A 312 9.92 -9.01 -13.84
C GLY A 312 9.19 -8.36 -15.03
N TYR A 313 8.22 -7.48 -14.75
CA TYR A 313 7.50 -6.69 -15.76
C TYR A 313 7.71 -5.19 -15.53
N ILE A 314 7.41 -4.41 -16.56
CA ILE A 314 7.25 -2.96 -16.45
C ILE A 314 5.76 -2.65 -16.47
N HIS A 315 5.32 -2.01 -15.41
CA HIS A 315 3.97 -1.58 -15.14
C HIS A 315 3.83 -0.12 -15.53
N ALA A 316 2.94 0.16 -16.49
CA ALA A 316 2.64 1.49 -16.95
C ALA A 316 1.26 1.92 -16.45
N THR A 317 1.22 2.88 -15.52
CA THR A 317 -0.02 3.49 -15.08
C THR A 317 -0.41 4.59 -16.07
N VAL A 318 -1.55 4.41 -16.72
CA VAL A 318 -2.13 5.36 -17.67
C VAL A 318 -3.46 5.86 -17.10
N ARG A 319 -3.68 7.17 -17.12
CA ARG A 319 -4.93 7.79 -16.65
C ARG A 319 -5.65 8.47 -17.81
N ALA A 320 -6.96 8.60 -17.69
CA ALA A 320 -7.73 9.48 -18.55
C ALA A 320 -7.18 10.92 -18.49
N ASN A 321 -7.10 11.58 -19.65
CA ASN A 321 -6.62 12.95 -19.83
C ASN A 321 -7.79 13.93 -20.05
N TYR A 322 -8.95 13.64 -19.49
CA TYR A 322 -10.10 14.53 -19.45
C TYR A 322 -10.47 14.79 -17.98
N ARG A 323 -11.10 15.95 -17.73
CA ARG A 323 -11.59 16.25 -16.39
C ARG A 323 -12.80 15.38 -16.10
N ASP A 324 -12.67 14.57 -15.06
CA ASP A 324 -13.74 13.86 -14.40
C ASP A 324 -13.62 14.25 -12.94
N ASP A 325 -14.65 14.90 -12.40
CA ASP A 325 -14.69 15.36 -11.02
C ASP A 325 -15.02 14.19 -10.06
N GLY A 326 -15.26 12.98 -10.60
CA GLY A 326 -15.43 11.75 -9.85
C GLY A 326 -14.23 11.42 -8.95
N VAL A 327 -14.53 11.00 -7.72
CA VAL A 327 -13.52 10.51 -6.77
C VAL A 327 -12.74 9.29 -7.32
N PHE A 328 -13.39 8.48 -8.16
CA PHE A 328 -12.76 7.34 -8.84
C PHE A 328 -12.50 7.68 -10.31
N GLN A 329 -11.25 7.99 -10.64
CA GLN A 329 -10.86 8.31 -12.01
C GLN A 329 -10.53 7.06 -12.84
N ARG A 330 -10.78 7.12 -14.14
CA ARG A 330 -10.40 6.06 -15.07
C ARG A 330 -8.89 5.87 -15.14
N LYS A 331 -8.44 4.64 -14.87
CA LYS A 331 -7.04 4.19 -14.82
C LYS A 331 -6.88 2.86 -15.54
N LEU A 332 -5.85 2.78 -16.37
CA LEU A 332 -5.32 1.55 -16.92
C LEU A 332 -3.98 1.22 -16.25
N GLU A 333 -3.76 -0.06 -16.04
CA GLU A 333 -2.46 -0.62 -15.70
C GLU A 333 -2.03 -1.52 -16.86
N ILE A 334 -1.08 -1.08 -17.68
CA ILE A 334 -0.57 -1.84 -18.82
C ILE A 334 0.70 -2.58 -18.38
N ILE A 335 0.73 -3.88 -18.58
CA ILE A 335 1.81 -4.76 -18.15
C ILE A 335 2.68 -5.10 -19.36
N ILE A 336 3.94 -4.72 -19.31
CA ILE A 336 4.93 -4.80 -20.39
C ILE A 336 6.00 -5.81 -20.00
N ASP A 337 6.32 -6.74 -20.89
CA ASP A 337 7.46 -7.65 -20.70
C ASP A 337 8.77 -6.85 -20.64
N ALA A 338 9.50 -6.94 -19.53
CA ALA A 338 10.68 -6.10 -19.28
C ALA A 338 11.87 -6.42 -20.20
N ASN A 339 11.88 -7.55 -20.92
CA ASN A 339 12.95 -7.92 -21.83
C ASN A 339 12.61 -7.56 -23.28
N ARG A 340 11.35 -7.74 -23.67
CA ARG A 340 10.86 -7.55 -25.05
C ARG A 340 10.27 -6.17 -25.27
N PHE A 341 9.86 -5.48 -24.21
CA PHE A 341 9.19 -4.18 -24.24
C PHE A 341 7.92 -4.23 -25.10
N GLN A 342 7.11 -5.26 -24.87
CA GLN A 342 5.82 -5.46 -25.51
C GLN A 342 4.76 -5.57 -24.42
N ALA A 343 3.62 -4.90 -24.62
CA ALA A 343 2.45 -5.10 -23.78
C ALA A 343 2.01 -6.56 -23.88
N VAL A 344 1.80 -7.18 -22.72
CA VAL A 344 1.41 -8.59 -22.59
C VAL A 344 0.08 -8.74 -21.89
N ASN A 345 -0.30 -7.80 -21.03
CA ASN A 345 -1.61 -7.80 -20.39
C ASN A 345 -1.97 -6.38 -19.92
N TYR A 346 -3.19 -6.20 -19.43
CA TYR A 346 -3.62 -4.96 -18.81
C TYR A 346 -4.81 -5.15 -17.88
N LEU A 347 -4.97 -4.21 -16.96
CA LEU A 347 -6.16 -4.04 -16.13
C LEU A 347 -6.79 -2.68 -16.45
N ASP A 348 -8.11 -2.64 -16.60
CA ASP A 348 -8.89 -1.41 -16.79
C ASP A 348 -9.94 -1.35 -15.68
N ASN A 349 -9.98 -0.24 -14.95
CA ASN A 349 -10.97 -0.03 -13.89
C ASN A 349 -12.36 0.39 -14.44
N GLU A 350 -12.53 0.57 -15.75
CA GLU A 350 -13.80 0.98 -16.37
C GLU A 350 -14.98 0.11 -15.90
N MET A 351 -14.82 -1.22 -15.82
CA MET A 351 -15.94 -2.08 -15.38
C MET A 351 -16.39 -1.78 -13.96
N MET A 352 -15.49 -1.34 -13.08
CA MET A 352 -15.86 -0.94 -11.71
C MET A 352 -16.57 0.42 -11.73
N LEU A 353 -16.11 1.36 -12.57
CA LEU A 353 -16.73 2.68 -12.70
C LEU A 353 -18.16 2.62 -13.27
N ARG A 354 -18.43 1.69 -14.19
CA ARG A 354 -19.76 1.51 -14.81
C ARG A 354 -20.87 1.13 -13.82
N ILE A 355 -20.53 0.71 -12.61
CA ILE A 355 -21.53 0.48 -11.54
C ILE A 355 -22.29 1.78 -11.24
N PHE A 356 -21.62 2.93 -11.38
CA PHE A 356 -22.17 4.25 -11.11
C PHE A 356 -22.97 4.83 -12.28
N ASP A 357 -22.97 4.20 -13.46
CA ASP A 357 -23.79 4.65 -14.62
C ASP A 357 -25.29 4.61 -14.32
N GLN A 358 -25.70 3.80 -13.33
CA GLN A 358 -27.08 3.68 -12.87
C GLN A 358 -27.47 4.73 -11.82
N PHE A 359 -26.51 5.48 -11.30
CA PHE A 359 -26.73 6.43 -10.23
C PHE A 359 -27.36 7.70 -10.80
N GLN A 360 -28.17 8.36 -9.99
CA GLN A 360 -28.71 9.66 -10.36
C GLN A 360 -27.57 10.68 -10.49
N ALA A 361 -27.69 11.55 -11.50
CA ALA A 361 -26.76 12.64 -11.72
C ALA A 361 -26.68 13.57 -10.48
N PRO A 362 -25.55 14.27 -10.30
CA PRO A 362 -25.39 15.21 -9.20
C PRO A 362 -26.38 16.37 -9.29
N ASP A 363 -26.79 16.86 -8.11
CA ASP A 363 -27.55 18.10 -8.03
C ASP A 363 -26.72 19.31 -8.48
N GLU A 364 -27.38 20.38 -8.86
CA GLU A 364 -26.71 21.63 -9.22
C GLU A 364 -25.92 22.19 -8.02
N VAL A 365 -24.67 22.55 -8.26
CA VAL A 365 -23.80 23.18 -7.26
C VAL A 365 -24.29 24.60 -6.99
N THR A 366 -24.72 24.88 -5.76
CA THR A 366 -25.19 26.19 -5.32
C THR A 366 -24.25 26.87 -4.33
N VAL A 367 -23.39 26.09 -3.68
CA VAL A 367 -22.45 26.55 -2.65
C VAL A 367 -21.14 26.92 -3.30
N THR A 368 -20.59 28.08 -2.92
CA THR A 368 -19.26 28.50 -3.36
C THR A 368 -18.17 27.81 -2.56
N LYS A 369 -16.96 27.71 -3.15
CA LYS A 369 -15.79 27.16 -2.47
C LYS A 369 -15.46 27.93 -1.19
N GLU A 370 -15.63 29.25 -1.19
CA GLU A 370 -15.40 30.11 -0.04
C GLU A 370 -16.40 29.83 1.10
N GLU A 371 -17.68 29.71 0.79
CA GLU A 371 -18.71 29.35 1.76
C GLU A 371 -18.49 27.95 2.34
N ALA A 372 -18.11 26.99 1.49
CA ALA A 372 -17.78 25.64 1.93
C ALA A 372 -16.57 25.65 2.87
N PHE A 373 -15.50 26.37 2.53
CA PHE A 373 -14.32 26.48 3.38
C PHE A 373 -14.67 27.07 4.76
N GLU A 374 -15.41 28.17 4.81
CA GLU A 374 -15.79 28.78 6.10
C GLU A 374 -16.62 27.85 6.99
N LYS A 375 -17.40 26.93 6.39
CA LYS A 375 -18.14 25.91 7.14
C LYS A 375 -17.21 24.89 7.76
N ILE A 376 -16.20 24.40 7.02
CA ILE A 376 -15.38 23.26 7.46
C ILE A 376 -13.99 23.60 8.01
N LYS A 377 -13.56 24.87 7.99
CA LYS A 377 -12.22 25.29 8.42
C LYS A 377 -11.82 24.81 9.82
N GLU A 378 -12.78 24.71 10.75
CA GLU A 378 -12.53 24.27 12.13
C GLU A 378 -12.35 22.75 12.26
N TRP A 379 -12.69 21.98 11.21
CA TRP A 379 -12.48 20.53 11.15
C TRP A 379 -11.23 20.13 10.36
N PHE A 380 -10.49 21.10 9.79
CA PHE A 380 -9.18 20.81 9.21
C PHE A 380 -8.24 20.30 10.30
N GLU A 381 -7.53 19.23 9.99
CA GLU A 381 -6.49 18.69 10.82
C GLU A 381 -5.12 19.01 10.21
N LEU A 382 -4.19 19.43 11.06
CA LEU A 382 -2.78 19.57 10.71
C LEU A 382 -1.94 18.78 11.70
N LYS A 383 -1.45 17.62 11.28
CA LYS A 383 -0.69 16.70 12.13
C LYS A 383 0.78 16.64 11.68
N PRO A 384 1.75 16.70 12.59
CA PRO A 384 3.15 16.46 12.24
C PRO A 384 3.32 15.01 11.78
N VAL A 385 4.10 14.82 10.70
CA VAL A 385 4.42 13.51 10.13
C VAL A 385 5.81 13.56 9.51
N TYR A 386 6.56 12.48 9.61
CA TYR A 386 7.81 12.32 8.86
C TYR A 386 7.54 11.66 7.52
N ILE A 387 7.89 12.33 6.42
CA ILE A 387 7.72 11.84 5.05
C ILE A 387 9.06 11.40 4.50
N TYR A 388 9.15 10.21 3.92
CA TYR A 388 10.33 9.81 3.16
C TYR A 388 10.40 10.62 1.86
N ASP A 389 11.35 11.54 1.79
CA ASP A 389 11.66 12.29 0.58
C ASP A 389 12.60 11.44 -0.29
N PHE A 390 12.09 11.01 -1.45
CA PHE A 390 12.84 10.16 -2.40
C PHE A 390 14.03 10.88 -3.05
N ASP A 391 13.97 12.21 -3.19
CA ASP A 391 15.07 13.00 -3.75
C ASP A 391 16.21 13.13 -2.72
N GLN A 392 15.86 13.38 -1.45
CA GLN A 392 16.84 13.52 -0.36
C GLN A 392 17.26 12.18 0.25
N LYS A 393 16.49 11.11 0.03
CA LYS A 393 16.64 9.77 0.64
C LYS A 393 16.64 9.82 2.17
N GLN A 394 15.85 10.72 2.74
CA GLN A 394 15.72 10.92 4.17
C GLN A 394 14.27 11.24 4.54
N TYR A 395 13.91 10.94 5.78
CA TYR A 395 12.65 11.35 6.36
C TYR A 395 12.72 12.82 6.78
N VAL A 396 11.81 13.62 6.25
CA VAL A 396 11.69 15.06 6.52
C VAL A 396 10.40 15.34 7.29
N LEU A 397 10.45 16.28 8.24
CA LEU A 397 9.29 16.65 9.01
C LEU A 397 8.34 17.50 8.15
N CYS A 398 7.08 17.10 8.08
CA CYS A 398 6.03 17.78 7.34
C CYS A 398 4.77 17.92 8.21
N GLY A 399 3.86 18.78 7.79
CA GLY A 399 2.48 18.80 8.28
C GLY A 399 1.57 18.10 7.27
N LYS A 400 0.85 17.06 7.71
CA LYS A 400 -0.24 16.45 6.95
C LYS A 400 -1.49 17.29 7.12
N ILE A 401 -2.05 17.80 6.02
CA ILE A 401 -3.36 18.44 5.99
C ILE A 401 -4.39 17.37 5.64
N ASP A 402 -5.41 17.25 6.48
CA ASP A 402 -6.51 16.28 6.32
C ASP A 402 -7.84 16.89 6.79
N CYS A 403 -8.96 16.35 6.34
CA CYS A 403 -10.29 16.68 6.82
C CYS A 403 -11.26 15.54 6.52
N GLN A 404 -11.81 14.93 7.57
CA GLN A 404 -12.80 13.85 7.44
C GLN A 404 -14.18 14.34 6.97
N TYR A 405 -14.40 15.66 7.00
CA TYR A 405 -15.65 16.29 6.65
C TYR A 405 -15.59 16.95 5.28
N GLY A 406 -16.70 16.88 4.55
CA GLY A 406 -16.94 17.64 3.33
C GLY A 406 -18.17 18.52 3.46
N VAL A 407 -18.38 19.39 2.47
CA VAL A 407 -19.62 20.16 2.33
C VAL A 407 -20.34 19.69 1.08
N ASN A 408 -21.58 19.21 1.23
CA ASN A 408 -22.46 18.95 0.09
C ASN A 408 -22.61 20.25 -0.71
N ALA A 409 -22.15 20.26 -1.95
CA ALA A 409 -22.06 21.45 -2.77
C ALA A 409 -23.42 21.97 -3.27
N ALA A 410 -24.48 21.16 -3.15
CA ALA A 410 -25.84 21.50 -3.55
C ALA A 410 -26.69 22.05 -2.38
N SER A 411 -26.52 21.50 -1.17
CA SER A 411 -27.30 21.89 0.02
C SER A 411 -26.52 22.77 1.01
N GLY A 412 -25.20 22.69 1.01
CA GLY A 412 -24.33 23.31 1.99
C GLY A 412 -24.28 22.59 3.33
N GLU A 413 -24.81 21.37 3.42
CA GLU A 413 -24.70 20.53 4.60
C GLU A 413 -23.27 20.01 4.79
N VAL A 414 -22.82 19.94 6.05
CA VAL A 414 -21.55 19.32 6.41
C VAL A 414 -21.78 17.83 6.61
N ILE A 415 -20.99 17.01 5.94
CA ILE A 415 -21.15 15.55 5.89
C ILE A 415 -19.84 14.86 6.22
N LEU A 416 -19.90 13.68 6.82
CA LEU A 416 -18.74 12.81 7.02
C LEU A 416 -18.46 12.08 5.70
N LEU A 417 -17.23 12.19 5.18
CA LEU A 417 -16.90 11.62 3.87
C LEU A 417 -16.96 10.08 3.87
N ASP A 418 -16.62 9.44 4.98
CA ASP A 418 -16.67 7.98 5.15
C ASP A 418 -18.09 7.40 5.06
N GLU A 419 -19.14 8.21 5.24
CA GLU A 419 -20.54 7.77 5.12
C GLU A 419 -21.02 7.76 3.65
N LEU A 420 -20.21 8.26 2.71
CA LEU A 420 -20.58 8.36 1.30
C LEU A 420 -20.21 7.14 0.47
N ILE A 421 -19.18 6.39 0.85
CA ILE A 421 -18.57 5.32 0.02
C ILE A 421 -19.10 3.94 0.43
#